data_AF-A0A5C1WGK4-F1
#
_entry.id   AF-A0A5C1WGK4-F1
#
_cell.length_a   1.000
_cell.length_b   1.000
_cell.length_c   1.000
_cell.angle_alpha   90.00
_cell.angle_beta   90.00
_cell.angle_gamma   90.00
#
_symmetry.space_group_name_H-M   'P 1'
#
loop_
_entity.id
_entity.type
_entity.pdbx_description
1 polymer ?
#
loop_
_entity_poly.entity_id
_entity_poly.type
_entity_poly.pdbx_seq_one_letter_code
_entity_poly.pdbx_strand_id
1 'polypeptide(L)'
;MSVNLSITEICNLALDYLDEAPLASIDDNSAVARWFRRNFWPMAWSLMRRHPWNFAMARTLLPASATPPAFGWIHAYDLPVDCLRVMPLTVDGSDNAKTIPHKVEGSQILADEPAPRAVRYVRRIDNTGLFDQQFTDVLALALAQKAAHFITGKASYAESLGQKTQAALSEAQAIDALEGTPDDPEDDFWIEARS
;
A
#
# COMPACT_ATOMS: atom_id res chain seq x y z
N MET A 1 -9.73 10.73 7.83
CA MET A 1 -9.62 12.17 7.41
C MET A 1 -8.14 12.52 7.38
N SER A 2 -7.60 12.91 6.22
CA SER A 2 -6.15 13.09 6.01
C SER A 2 -5.59 14.24 6.86
N VAL A 3 -4.58 13.95 7.68
CA VAL A 3 -3.76 14.97 8.35
C VAL A 3 -2.57 15.24 7.46
N ASN A 4 -2.36 16.51 7.09
CA ASN A 4 -1.31 16.88 6.16
C ASN A 4 0.03 17.03 6.90
N LEU A 5 0.71 15.91 7.14
CA LEU A 5 2.04 15.88 7.74
C LEU A 5 3.13 15.84 6.66
N SER A 6 4.16 16.65 6.86
CA SER A 6 5.40 16.61 6.09
C SER A 6 6.24 15.38 6.45
N ILE A 7 7.22 15.06 5.60
CA ILE A 7 8.18 13.99 5.89
C ILE A 7 8.90 14.24 7.23
N THR A 8 9.30 15.49 7.50
CA THR A 8 9.97 15.86 8.75
C THR A 8 9.09 15.57 9.97
N GLU A 9 7.81 15.91 9.91
CA GLU A 9 6.88 15.66 11.03
C GLU A 9 6.67 14.17 11.28
N ILE A 10 6.52 13.36 10.23
CA ILE A 10 6.40 11.90 10.37
C ILE A 10 7.69 11.29 10.93
N CYS A 11 8.86 11.79 10.53
CA CYS A 11 10.13 11.37 11.12
C CYS A 11 10.25 11.79 12.60
N ASN A 12 9.71 12.93 12.98
CA ASN A 12 9.68 13.37 14.37
C ASN A 12 8.75 12.50 15.22
N LEU A 13 7.59 12.08 14.71
CA LEU A 13 6.76 11.07 15.38
C LEU A 13 7.55 9.76 15.65
N ALA A 14 8.37 9.34 14.68
CA ALA A 14 9.23 8.17 14.86
C ALA A 14 10.31 8.39 15.94
N LEU A 15 10.84 9.61 16.07
CA LEU A 15 11.82 9.97 17.10
C LEU A 15 11.20 10.08 18.49
N ASP A 16 9.95 10.54 18.58
CA ASP A 16 9.20 10.58 19.84
C ASP A 16 9.04 9.17 20.43
N TYR A 17 8.77 8.16 19.59
CA TYR A 17 8.74 6.76 20.03
C TYR A 17 10.09 6.20 20.52
N LEU A 18 11.18 6.87 20.19
CA LEU A 18 12.54 6.51 20.58
C LEU A 18 13.07 7.34 21.76
N ASP A 19 12.28 8.29 22.27
CA ASP A 19 12.69 9.31 23.26
C ASP A 19 13.89 10.15 22.77
N GLU A 20 13.92 10.50 21.48
CA GLU A 20 15.02 11.22 20.83
C GLU A 20 14.63 12.65 20.44
N ALA A 21 15.64 13.53 20.32
CA ALA A 21 15.40 14.92 19.96
C ALA A 21 14.84 15.06 18.53
N PRO A 22 13.89 15.98 18.29
CA PRO A 22 13.29 16.16 16.97
C PRO A 22 14.30 16.73 15.97
N LEU A 23 14.10 16.38 14.70
CA LEU A 23 14.76 17.02 13.57
C LEU A 23 14.13 18.38 13.28
N ALA A 24 14.98 19.36 12.96
CA ALA A 24 14.52 20.64 12.43
C ALA A 24 14.09 20.48 10.96
N SER A 25 14.85 19.72 10.17
CA SER A 25 14.51 19.38 8.80
C SER A 25 15.00 17.98 8.42
N ILE A 26 14.22 17.29 7.58
CA ILE A 26 14.66 16.06 6.94
C ILE A 26 15.91 16.24 6.06
N ASP A 27 16.16 17.47 5.58
CA ASP A 27 17.32 17.82 4.75
C ASP A 27 18.59 18.12 5.56
N ASP A 28 18.51 18.10 6.89
CA ASP A 28 19.66 18.31 7.75
C ASP A 28 20.80 17.32 7.45
N ASN A 29 22.04 17.76 7.68
CA ASN A 29 23.22 16.92 7.48
C ASN A 29 23.57 16.05 8.71
N SER A 30 22.57 15.70 9.52
CA SER A 30 22.74 14.77 10.64
C SER A 30 22.73 13.31 10.16
N ALA A 31 23.34 12.42 10.94
CA ALA A 31 23.33 10.99 10.63
C ALA A 31 21.90 10.43 10.63
N VAL A 32 21.06 10.92 11.55
CA VAL A 32 19.64 10.57 11.70
C VAL A 32 18.82 11.02 10.48
N ALA A 33 18.94 12.29 10.06
CA ALA A 33 18.23 12.80 8.89
C ALA A 33 18.60 12.06 7.61
N ARG A 34 19.90 11.77 7.40
CA ARG A 34 20.35 10.93 6.27
C ARG A 34 19.76 9.51 6.32
N TRP A 35 19.63 8.93 7.51
CA TRP A 35 19.04 7.61 7.67
C TRP A 35 17.56 7.63 7.27
N PHE A 36 16.79 8.61 7.75
CA PHE A 36 15.38 8.74 7.39
C PHE A 36 15.19 9.02 5.91
N ARG A 37 15.92 9.96 5.31
CA ARG A 37 15.84 10.25 3.86
C ARG A 37 16.01 9.02 2.98
N ARG A 38 16.95 8.14 3.35
CA ARG A 38 17.21 6.90 2.61
C ARG A 38 16.11 5.85 2.78
N ASN A 39 15.45 5.81 3.93
CA ASN A 39 14.55 4.71 4.29
C ASN A 39 13.06 5.06 4.20
N PHE A 40 12.68 6.33 4.27
CA PHE A 40 11.30 6.79 4.37
C PHE A 40 10.40 6.21 3.26
N TRP A 41 10.70 6.54 2.01
CA TRP A 41 9.89 6.13 0.87
C TRP A 41 9.89 4.61 0.63
N PRO A 42 11.03 3.90 0.66
CA PRO A 42 11.03 2.44 0.56
C PRO A 42 10.15 1.76 1.63
N MET A 43 10.10 2.30 2.84
CA MET A 43 9.25 1.77 3.91
C MET A 43 7.77 2.12 3.71
N ALA A 44 7.46 3.37 3.34
CA ALA A 44 6.11 3.79 3.02
C ALA A 44 5.52 2.94 1.90
N TRP A 45 6.23 2.77 0.78
CA TRP A 45 5.77 1.93 -0.34
C TRP A 45 5.65 0.46 0.04
N SER A 46 6.54 -0.06 0.89
CA SER A 46 6.44 -1.43 1.40
C SER A 46 5.17 -1.62 2.24
N LEU A 47 4.80 -0.65 3.07
CA LEU A 47 3.57 -0.69 3.87
C LEU A 47 2.32 -0.51 3.02
N MET A 48 2.35 0.40 2.04
CA MET A 48 1.27 0.56 1.06
C MET A 48 1.04 -0.75 0.30
N ARG A 49 2.10 -1.44 -0.14
CA ARG A 49 1.98 -2.72 -0.85
C ARG A 49 1.39 -3.85 0.02
N ARG A 50 1.40 -3.76 1.35
CA ARG A 50 0.91 -4.84 2.23
C ARG A 50 -0.61 -4.89 2.34
N HIS A 51 -1.29 -3.75 2.24
CA HIS A 51 -2.73 -3.64 2.44
C HIS A 51 -3.35 -2.72 1.37
N PRO A 52 -4.53 -3.00 0.82
CA PRO A 52 -5.16 -2.14 -0.18
C PRO A 52 -5.78 -0.88 0.47
N TRP A 53 -4.95 -0.04 1.10
CA TRP A 53 -5.39 1.18 1.77
C TRP A 53 -6.25 2.04 0.85
N ASN A 54 -7.37 2.55 1.35
CA ASN A 54 -8.34 3.29 0.55
C ASN A 54 -7.71 4.47 -0.19
N PHE A 55 -6.82 5.22 0.47
CA PHE A 55 -6.13 6.38 -0.13
C PHE A 55 -5.13 6.01 -1.25
N ALA A 56 -4.65 4.76 -1.27
CA ALA A 56 -3.68 4.26 -2.23
C ALA A 56 -4.33 3.41 -3.34
N MET A 57 -5.63 3.12 -3.26
CA MET A 57 -6.33 2.36 -4.29
C MET A 57 -6.58 3.21 -5.54
N ALA A 58 -6.29 2.63 -6.70
CA ALA A 58 -6.53 3.25 -8.00
C ALA A 58 -7.20 2.27 -8.97
N ARG A 59 -7.92 2.84 -9.94
CA ARG A 59 -8.65 2.11 -11.00
C ARG A 59 -8.20 2.62 -12.36
N THR A 60 -8.06 1.72 -13.33
CA THR A 60 -7.72 2.08 -14.71
C THR A 60 -8.29 1.08 -15.71
N LEU A 61 -8.48 1.52 -16.95
CA LEU A 61 -8.81 0.65 -18.09
C LEU A 61 -7.54 0.49 -18.92
N LEU A 62 -6.98 -0.72 -18.96
CA LEU A 62 -5.76 -1.01 -19.72
C LEU A 62 -6.11 -1.50 -21.13
N PRO A 63 -5.55 -0.89 -22.19
CA PRO A 63 -5.58 -1.50 -23.52
C PRO A 63 -4.68 -2.74 -23.55
N ALA A 64 -4.94 -3.67 -24.49
CA ALA A 64 -4.00 -4.76 -24.74
C ALA A 64 -2.68 -4.18 -25.26
N SER A 65 -1.57 -4.73 -24.79
CA SER A 65 -0.24 -4.43 -25.30
C SER A 65 -0.12 -4.88 -26.75
N ALA A 66 0.67 -4.15 -27.54
CA ALA A 66 0.88 -4.47 -28.96
C ALA A 66 1.62 -5.80 -29.16
N THR A 67 2.37 -6.25 -28.15
CA THR A 67 3.08 -7.52 -28.17
C THR A 67 2.39 -8.50 -27.22
N PRO A 68 1.72 -9.56 -27.74
CA PRO A 68 1.11 -10.57 -26.88
C PRO A 68 2.18 -11.49 -26.27
N PRO A 69 1.82 -12.30 -25.26
CA PRO A 69 2.70 -13.34 -24.72
C PRO A 69 3.12 -14.33 -25.79
N ALA A 70 4.33 -14.89 -25.67
CA ALA A 70 4.83 -15.85 -26.65
C ALA A 70 4.03 -17.17 -26.68
N PHE A 71 3.45 -17.56 -25.54
CA PHE A 71 2.58 -18.73 -25.38
C PHE A 71 1.78 -18.64 -24.07
N GLY A 72 0.82 -19.54 -23.88
CA GLY A 72 0.08 -19.73 -22.63
C GLY A 72 -1.14 -18.82 -22.49
N TRP A 73 -0.94 -17.50 -22.55
CA TRP A 73 -1.99 -16.49 -22.42
C TRP A 73 -2.25 -15.77 -23.75
N ILE A 74 -3.48 -15.31 -23.98
CA ILE A 74 -3.86 -14.64 -25.24
C ILE A 74 -3.44 -13.15 -25.25
N HIS A 75 -3.56 -12.44 -24.13
CA HIS A 75 -3.32 -11.01 -24.05
C HIS A 75 -2.32 -10.62 -22.94
N ALA A 76 -1.65 -9.49 -23.15
CA ALA A 76 -0.81 -8.82 -22.16
C ALA A 76 -1.29 -7.38 -21.96
N TYR A 77 -1.18 -6.86 -20.73
CA TYR A 77 -1.62 -5.52 -20.34
C TYR A 77 -0.52 -4.82 -19.56
N ASP A 78 -0.04 -3.68 -20.05
CA ASP A 78 1.03 -2.92 -19.41
C ASP A 78 0.55 -2.21 -18.14
N LEU A 79 1.22 -2.48 -17.02
CA LEU A 79 0.89 -1.86 -15.74
C LEU A 79 1.30 -0.39 -15.70
N PRO A 80 0.55 0.45 -14.98
CA PRO A 80 0.98 1.80 -14.64
C PRO A 80 2.34 1.80 -13.91
N VAL A 81 3.18 2.81 -14.20
CA VAL A 81 4.53 2.96 -13.61
C VAL A 81 4.52 3.09 -12.08
N ASP A 82 3.41 3.56 -11.53
CA ASP A 82 3.16 3.72 -10.10
C ASP A 82 2.42 2.51 -9.50
N CYS A 83 2.25 1.40 -10.22
CA CYS A 83 1.60 0.22 -9.67
C CYS A 83 2.51 -0.51 -8.65
N LEU A 84 2.15 -0.44 -7.37
CA LEU A 84 2.80 -1.20 -6.30
C LEU A 84 2.27 -2.62 -6.19
N ARG A 85 0.98 -2.90 -6.48
CA ARG A 85 0.41 -4.25 -6.41
C ARG A 85 -0.90 -4.31 -7.17
N VAL A 86 -1.07 -5.34 -8.00
CA VAL A 86 -2.32 -5.61 -8.70
C VAL A 86 -3.29 -6.31 -7.75
N MET A 87 -4.55 -5.87 -7.71
CA MET A 87 -5.62 -6.61 -7.04
C MET A 87 -6.15 -7.68 -8.00
N PRO A 88 -6.74 -8.78 -7.50
CA PRO A 88 -7.29 -9.81 -8.37
C PRO A 88 -8.20 -9.21 -9.46
N LEU A 89 -7.94 -9.59 -10.72
CA LEU A 89 -8.80 -9.16 -11.82
C LEU A 89 -10.16 -9.85 -11.69
N THR A 90 -11.22 -9.10 -11.95
CA THR A 90 -12.59 -9.60 -11.95
C THR A 90 -13.23 -9.38 -13.33
N VAL A 91 -14.36 -10.06 -13.58
CA VAL A 91 -15.05 -10.04 -14.88
C VAL A 91 -15.33 -8.61 -15.37
N ASP A 92 -15.79 -7.73 -14.48
CA ASP A 92 -16.16 -6.35 -14.78
C ASP A 92 -15.28 -5.29 -14.08
N GLY A 93 -14.31 -5.71 -13.26
CA GLY A 93 -13.43 -4.81 -12.49
C GLY A 93 -14.03 -4.33 -11.16
N SER A 94 -15.22 -4.78 -10.79
CA SER A 94 -15.79 -4.58 -9.45
C SER A 94 -15.10 -5.48 -8.42
N ASP A 95 -15.21 -5.11 -7.15
CA ASP A 95 -14.52 -5.78 -6.04
C ASP A 95 -15.14 -7.16 -5.76
N ASN A 96 -16.43 -7.31 -6.04
CA ASN A 96 -17.25 -8.47 -5.69
C ASN A 96 -17.50 -9.41 -6.87
N ALA A 97 -17.19 -8.99 -8.09
CA ALA A 97 -17.33 -9.86 -9.24
C ALA A 97 -16.37 -11.04 -9.16
N LYS A 98 -16.77 -12.12 -9.83
CA LYS A 98 -15.97 -13.33 -9.99
C LYS A 98 -14.56 -12.98 -10.48
N THR A 99 -13.55 -13.49 -9.77
CA THR A 99 -12.15 -13.36 -10.18
C THR A 99 -11.89 -14.16 -11.45
N ILE A 100 -11.11 -13.59 -12.37
CA ILE A 100 -10.69 -14.24 -13.62
C ILE A 100 -9.24 -14.73 -13.53
N PRO A 101 -8.90 -15.83 -14.23
CA PRO A 101 -7.53 -16.30 -14.33
C PRO A 101 -6.63 -15.22 -14.93
N HIS A 102 -5.54 -14.89 -14.24
CA HIS A 102 -4.55 -13.97 -14.73
C HIS A 102 -3.20 -14.27 -14.09
N LYS A 103 -2.13 -13.74 -14.68
CA LYS A 103 -0.79 -13.81 -14.11
C LYS A 103 -0.11 -12.44 -14.19
N VAL A 104 0.64 -12.07 -13.16
CA VAL A 104 1.47 -10.86 -13.19
C VAL A 104 2.91 -11.28 -13.43
N GLU A 105 3.51 -10.81 -14.53
CA GLU A 105 4.91 -11.07 -14.90
C GLU A 105 5.59 -9.76 -15.25
N GLY A 106 6.70 -9.43 -14.56
CA GLY A 106 7.36 -8.14 -14.73
C GLY A 106 6.41 -6.97 -14.48
N SER A 107 6.27 -6.09 -15.47
CA SER A 107 5.35 -4.93 -15.46
C SER A 107 4.08 -5.18 -16.28
N GLN A 108 3.67 -6.44 -16.46
CA GLN A 108 2.50 -6.80 -17.26
C GLN A 108 1.56 -7.75 -16.52
N ILE A 109 0.26 -7.65 -16.85
CA ILE A 109 -0.74 -8.66 -16.53
C ILE A 109 -1.01 -9.48 -17.79
N LEU A 110 -1.00 -10.79 -17.65
CA LEU A 110 -1.36 -11.75 -18.69
C LEU A 110 -2.73 -12.33 -18.37
N ALA A 111 -3.63 -12.33 -19.34
CA ALA A 111 -5.00 -12.83 -19.20
C ALA A 111 -5.55 -13.24 -20.58
N ASP A 112 -6.61 -14.05 -20.60
CA ASP A 112 -7.25 -14.48 -21.84
C ASP A 112 -8.42 -13.57 -22.25
N GLU A 113 -8.93 -12.79 -21.29
CA GLU A 113 -10.01 -11.85 -21.48
C GLU A 113 -9.56 -10.66 -22.34
N PRO A 114 -10.41 -10.16 -23.25
CA PRO A 114 -10.06 -9.11 -24.19
C PRO A 114 -10.02 -7.71 -23.56
N ALA A 115 -9.38 -6.78 -24.28
CA ALA A 115 -9.29 -5.37 -23.91
C ALA A 115 -10.61 -4.60 -24.19
N PRO A 116 -10.82 -3.44 -23.54
CA PRO A 116 -10.01 -2.87 -22.45
C PRO A 116 -10.26 -3.59 -21.11
N ARG A 117 -9.19 -3.79 -20.33
CA ARG A 117 -9.29 -4.48 -19.04
C ARG A 117 -9.38 -3.50 -17.89
N ALA A 118 -10.51 -3.55 -17.16
CA ALA A 118 -10.64 -2.88 -15.87
C ALA A 118 -9.72 -3.52 -14.83
N VAL A 119 -8.85 -2.70 -14.24
CA VAL A 119 -7.85 -3.12 -13.24
C VAL A 119 -7.90 -2.21 -12.03
N ARG A 120 -7.93 -2.84 -10.86
CA ARG A 120 -7.68 -2.23 -9.56
C ARG A 120 -6.26 -2.52 -9.11
N TYR A 121 -5.59 -1.53 -8.56
CA TYR A 121 -4.23 -1.69 -8.07
C TYR A 121 -3.93 -0.75 -6.91
N VAL A 122 -2.96 -1.13 -6.08
CA VAL A 122 -2.36 -0.27 -5.09
C VAL A 122 -1.36 0.64 -5.81
N ARG A 123 -1.60 1.94 -5.78
CA ARG A 123 -0.78 2.98 -6.37
C ARG A 123 0.33 3.42 -5.42
N ARG A 124 1.49 3.75 -5.98
CA ARG A 124 2.61 4.40 -5.30
C ARG A 124 2.23 5.85 -5.03
N ILE A 125 2.19 6.23 -3.76
CA ILE A 125 1.93 7.61 -3.34
C ILE A 125 3.23 8.22 -2.85
N ASP A 126 3.65 9.32 -3.49
CA ASP A 126 4.87 10.06 -3.18
C ASP A 126 4.56 11.44 -2.52
N ASN A 127 3.31 11.63 -2.08
CA ASN A 127 2.84 12.83 -1.38
C ASN A 127 2.26 12.42 -0.01
N THR A 128 2.95 12.81 1.07
CA THR A 128 2.54 12.48 2.45
C THR A 128 1.20 13.11 2.84
N GLY A 129 0.81 14.22 2.21
CA GLY A 129 -0.49 14.87 2.48
C GLY A 129 -1.72 14.06 2.05
N LEU A 130 -1.52 12.95 1.33
CA LEU A 130 -2.57 12.00 0.96
C LEU A 130 -2.64 10.80 1.89
N PHE A 131 -1.75 10.68 2.87
CA PHE A 131 -1.76 9.54 3.78
C PHE A 131 -2.95 9.62 4.71
N ASP A 132 -3.52 8.46 5.01
CA ASP A 132 -4.43 8.34 6.13
C ASP A 132 -3.68 8.48 7.46
N GLN A 133 -4.37 8.95 8.51
CA GLN A 133 -3.80 9.13 9.83
C GLN A 133 -3.29 7.80 10.41
N GLN A 134 -4.08 6.72 10.30
CA GLN A 134 -3.71 5.41 10.83
C GLN A 134 -2.51 4.83 10.08
N PHE A 135 -2.45 5.02 8.78
CA PHE A 135 -1.26 4.66 7.99
C PHE A 135 -0.02 5.44 8.44
N THR A 136 -0.17 6.72 8.76
CA THR A 136 0.93 7.58 9.18
C THR A 136 1.52 7.14 10.52
N ASP A 137 0.67 6.77 11.48
CA ASP A 137 1.09 6.25 12.79
C ASP A 137 1.83 4.92 12.65
N VAL A 138 1.31 4.02 11.80
CA VAL A 138 1.99 2.74 11.46
C VAL A 138 3.34 2.98 10.80
N LEU A 139 3.43 3.94 9.88
CA LEU A 139 4.69 4.30 9.22
C LEU A 139 5.70 4.86 10.21
N ALA A 140 5.28 5.74 11.12
CA ALA A 140 6.14 6.31 12.16
C ALA A 140 6.69 5.21 13.10
N LEU A 141 5.82 4.31 13.59
CA LEU A 141 6.23 3.16 14.40
C LEU A 141 7.19 2.22 13.68
N ALA A 142 6.92 1.90 12.40
CA ALA A 142 7.79 1.05 11.60
C ALA A 142 9.16 1.69 11.38
N LEU A 143 9.20 3.01 11.10
CA LEU A 143 10.42 3.78 10.98
C LEU A 143 11.21 3.77 12.29
N ALA A 144 10.55 4.03 13.42
CA ALA A 144 11.15 3.99 14.75
C ALA A 144 11.74 2.60 15.03
N GLN A 145 10.98 1.54 14.80
CA GLN A 145 11.41 0.16 15.01
C GLN A 145 12.69 -0.16 14.23
N LYS A 146 12.75 0.22 12.95
CA LYS A 146 13.90 -0.05 12.10
C LYS A 146 15.10 0.85 12.43
N ALA A 147 14.85 2.08 12.89
CA ALA A 147 15.89 3.02 13.27
C ALA A 147 16.44 2.76 14.68
N ALA A 148 15.70 2.06 15.53
CA ALA A 148 15.93 1.97 16.98
C ALA A 148 17.37 1.63 17.35
N HIS A 149 17.95 0.57 16.77
CA HIS A 149 19.33 0.19 17.06
C HIS A 149 20.35 1.22 16.57
N PHE A 150 20.12 1.81 15.39
CA PHE A 150 21.02 2.81 14.81
C PHE A 150 21.05 4.11 15.61
N ILE A 151 19.89 4.53 16.13
CA ILE A 151 19.75 5.80 16.86
C ILE A 151 20.10 5.63 18.35
N THR A 152 19.50 4.64 19.01
CA THR A 152 19.60 4.50 20.49
C THR A 152 20.73 3.56 20.94
N GLY A 153 21.26 2.73 20.04
CA GLY A 153 22.21 1.65 20.36
C GLY A 153 21.58 0.44 21.08
N LYS A 154 20.28 0.46 21.43
CA LYS A 154 19.60 -0.57 22.23
C LYS A 154 18.72 -1.47 21.36
N ALA A 155 18.98 -2.78 21.39
CA ALA A 155 18.16 -3.76 20.66
C ALA A 155 16.75 -3.93 21.25
N SER A 156 16.59 -3.77 22.56
CA SER A 156 15.30 -3.93 23.26
C SER A 156 14.21 -2.97 22.79
N TYR A 157 14.59 -1.78 22.31
CA TYR A 157 13.65 -0.81 21.74
C TYR A 157 13.03 -1.34 20.45
N ALA A 158 13.80 -2.02 19.60
CA ALA A 158 13.29 -2.61 18.35
C ALA A 158 12.26 -3.72 18.61
N GLU A 159 12.45 -4.52 19.67
CA GLU A 159 11.50 -5.57 20.05
C GLU A 159 10.18 -4.97 20.58
N SER A 160 10.27 -4.01 21.50
CA SER A 160 9.09 -3.32 22.04
C SER A 160 8.29 -2.58 20.97
N LEU A 161 8.98 -1.89 20.07
CA LEU A 161 8.35 -1.20 18.94
C LEU A 161 7.76 -2.17 17.92
N GLY A 162 8.32 -3.36 17.76
CA GLY A 162 7.75 -4.40 16.91
C GLY A 162 6.34 -4.81 17.35
N GLN A 163 6.13 -4.98 18.65
CA GLN A 163 4.80 -5.30 19.20
C GLN A 163 3.81 -4.16 18.96
N LYS A 164 4.22 -2.91 19.22
CA LYS A 164 3.39 -1.71 18.99
C LYS A 164 3.05 -1.54 17.50
N THR A 165 4.02 -1.73 16.61
CA THR A 165 3.83 -1.62 15.15
C THR A 165 2.83 -2.65 14.66
N GLN A 166 2.91 -3.90 15.13
CA GLN A 166 1.99 -4.96 14.72
C GLN A 166 0.56 -4.69 15.22
N ALA A 167 0.40 -4.20 16.44
CA ALA A 167 -0.90 -3.83 16.99
C ALA A 167 -1.53 -2.66 16.19
N ALA A 168 -0.76 -1.59 15.98
CA ALA A 168 -1.21 -0.43 15.21
C ALA A 168 -1.57 -0.81 13.76
N LEU A 169 -0.77 -1.67 13.11
CA LEU A 169 -1.07 -2.15 11.76
C LEU A 169 -2.41 -2.91 11.73
N SER A 170 -2.63 -3.81 12.69
CA SER A 170 -3.88 -4.58 12.75
C SER A 170 -5.11 -3.69 12.96
N GLU A 171 -4.99 -2.67 13.83
CA GLU A 171 -6.06 -1.71 14.09
C GLU A 171 -6.33 -0.83 12.85
N ALA A 172 -5.27 -0.29 12.25
CA ALA A 172 -5.35 0.53 11.04
C ALA A 172 -6.03 -0.23 9.88
N GLN A 173 -5.71 -1.50 9.69
CA GLN A 173 -6.33 -2.35 8.67
C GLN A 173 -7.82 -2.59 8.94
N ALA A 174 -8.21 -2.78 10.21
CA ALA A 174 -9.60 -2.98 10.59
C ALA A 174 -10.44 -1.71 10.37
N ILE A 175 -9.88 -0.54 10.68
CA ILE A 175 -10.52 0.75 10.46
C ILE A 175 -10.67 1.03 8.96
N ASP A 176 -9.59 0.89 8.19
CA ASP A 176 -9.59 1.12 6.73
C ASP A 176 -10.60 0.20 6.01
N ALA A 177 -10.72 -1.06 6.44
CA ALA A 177 -11.70 -2.00 5.90
C ALA A 177 -13.16 -1.63 6.23
N LEU A 178 -13.41 -0.88 7.31
CA LEU A 178 -14.75 -0.42 7.69
C LEU A 178 -15.20 0.82 6.92
N GLU A 179 -14.28 1.60 6.33
CA GLU A 179 -14.58 2.83 5.57
C GLU A 179 -15.22 2.59 4.18
N GLY A 180 -16.02 1.53 4.05
CA GLY A 180 -16.79 1.19 2.85
C GLY A 180 -18.14 0.58 3.18
N THR A 181 -19.00 0.42 2.17
CA THR A 181 -20.21 -0.39 2.33
C THR A 181 -19.76 -1.86 2.38
N PRO A 182 -20.12 -2.63 3.43
CA PRO A 182 -19.91 -4.08 3.43
C PRO A 182 -20.57 -4.69 2.20
N ASP A 183 -19.87 -5.59 1.53
CA ASP A 183 -20.41 -6.29 0.36
C ASP A 183 -21.66 -7.08 0.80
N ASP A 184 -22.81 -6.82 0.17
CA ASP A 184 -24.04 -7.54 0.47
C ASP A 184 -23.92 -8.95 -0.12
N PRO A 185 -23.83 -10.02 0.70
CA PRO A 185 -23.75 -11.38 0.19
C PRO A 185 -25.08 -11.87 -0.43
N GLU A 186 -26.17 -11.11 -0.32
CA GLU A 186 -27.50 -11.54 -0.76
C GLU A 186 -27.76 -11.42 -2.27
N ASP A 187 -26.93 -10.71 -3.04
CA ASP A 187 -27.16 -10.52 -4.48
C ASP A 187 -26.90 -11.79 -5.33
N ASP A 188 -26.04 -12.71 -4.85
CA ASP A 188 -25.76 -13.97 -5.57
C ASP A 188 -26.90 -15.01 -5.42
N PHE A 189 -27.66 -14.99 -4.31
CA PHE A 189 -28.71 -15.99 -4.04
C PHE A 189 -30.02 -15.77 -4.82
N TRP A 190 -30.31 -14.52 -5.24
CA TRP A 190 -31.56 -14.21 -5.93
C TRP A 190 -31.51 -14.38 -7.45
N ILE A 191 -30.30 -14.44 -8.04
CA ILE A 191 -30.12 -14.61 -9.49
C ILE A 191 -30.22 -16.09 -9.87
N GLU A 192 -29.77 -17.03 -9.04
CA GLU A 192 -29.90 -18.48 -9.31
C GLU A 192 -31.32 -19.05 -9.04
N ALA A 193 -32.15 -18.35 -8.27
CA ALA A 193 -33.51 -18.81 -7.95
C ALA A 193 -34.56 -18.54 -9.07
N ARG A 194 -34.17 -17.94 -10.21
CA ARG A 194 -35.08 -17.61 -11.32
C ARG A 194 -34.66 -18.17 -12.69
N SER A 195 -33.64 -19.05 -12.76
CA SER A 195 -33.23 -19.76 -13.99
C SER A 195 -33.78 -21.18 -14.05
#